data_AF-A0A6P0V730-F1
#
_entry.id   AF-A0A6P0V730-F1
#
_cell.length_a   1.000
_cell.length_b   1.000
_cell.length_c   1.000
_cell.angle_alpha   90.00
_cell.angle_beta   90.00
_cell.angle_gamma   90.00
#
_symmetry.space_group_name_H-M   'P 1'
#
loop_
_entity.id
_entity.type
_entity.pdbx_description
1 polymer ?
#
loop_
_entity_poly.entity_id
_entity_poly.type
_entity_poly.pdbx_seq_one_letter_code
_entity_poly.pdbx_strand_id
1 'polypeptide(L)'
;MEELAQNPNPLAAIVQAHRTAQIAKKDVGVRYTSKLSLIKSLFERGYGKGDIVQLFRLIDWFIALPKFEEEQLWQEIETLKEDKKMPYITSYERIVIEKKLQQGQIMNARNNIVQVLEVRFEGVTQELKQTIEKFDDLELLGELLTQAVKSPSLEVFESIASQKTAEGKLLAEED
;
A
#
# COMPACT_ATOMS: atom_id res chain seq x y z
N MET A 1 -31.03 4.42 2.76
CA MET A 1 -29.63 4.01 3.08
C MET A 1 -29.50 2.49 3.11
N GLU A 2 -30.54 1.75 3.53
CA GLU A 2 -30.63 0.29 3.41
C GLU A 2 -30.38 -0.29 1.99
N GLU A 3 -30.87 0.38 0.93
CA GLU A 3 -30.96 -0.24 -0.41
C GLU A 3 -29.60 -0.62 -1.06
N LEU A 4 -28.49 0.01 -0.65
CA LEU A 4 -27.15 -0.32 -1.17
C LEU A 4 -26.42 -1.38 -0.33
N ALA A 5 -26.84 -1.60 0.92
CA ALA A 5 -26.19 -2.52 1.84
C ALA A 5 -26.44 -3.99 1.46
N GLN A 6 -27.58 -4.28 0.83
CA GLN A 6 -27.97 -5.62 0.39
C GLN A 6 -27.88 -5.84 -1.13
N ASN A 7 -27.43 -4.83 -1.88
CA ASN A 7 -27.29 -4.97 -3.32
C ASN A 7 -26.07 -5.86 -3.64
N PRO A 8 -26.23 -6.97 -4.39
CA PRO A 8 -25.15 -7.87 -4.78
C PRO A 8 -24.25 -7.27 -5.88
N ASN A 9 -24.49 -6.02 -6.29
CA ASN A 9 -23.65 -5.37 -7.27
C ASN A 9 -22.33 -4.89 -6.62
N PRO A 10 -21.15 -5.33 -7.10
CA PRO A 10 -19.85 -4.87 -6.60
C PRO A 10 -19.71 -3.34 -6.64
N LEU A 11 -20.30 -2.65 -7.62
CA LEU A 11 -20.32 -1.19 -7.69
C LEU A 11 -21.04 -0.53 -6.51
N ALA A 12 -22.01 -1.20 -5.88
CA ALA A 12 -22.68 -0.68 -4.69
C ALA A 12 -21.73 -0.64 -3.48
N ALA A 13 -20.92 -1.68 -3.30
CA ALA A 13 -19.87 -1.72 -2.27
C ALA A 13 -18.80 -0.65 -2.54
N ILE A 14 -18.46 -0.40 -3.81
CA ILE A 14 -17.51 0.64 -4.22
C ILE A 14 -18.04 2.05 -3.94
N VAL A 15 -19.28 2.34 -4.32
CA VAL A 15 -19.92 3.65 -4.08
C VAL A 15 -20.08 3.91 -2.58
N GLN A 16 -20.41 2.86 -1.81
CA GLN A 16 -20.45 2.93 -0.35
C GLN A 16 -19.06 3.22 0.21
N ALA A 17 -18.03 2.46 -0.18
CA ALA A 17 -16.65 2.67 0.25
C ALA A 17 -16.15 4.09 -0.08
N HIS A 18 -16.42 4.57 -1.29
CA HIS A 18 -16.02 5.90 -1.74
C HIS A 18 -16.68 7.02 -0.93
N ARG A 19 -18.00 6.95 -0.69
CA ARG A 19 -18.71 7.94 0.15
C ARG A 19 -18.23 7.90 1.59
N THR A 20 -18.03 6.71 2.14
CA THR A 20 -17.56 6.57 3.51
C THR A 20 -16.14 7.10 3.69
N ALA A 21 -15.25 6.87 2.71
CA ALA A 21 -13.92 7.47 2.67
C ALA A 21 -13.98 9.01 2.61
N GLN A 22 -14.91 9.58 1.83
CA GLN A 22 -15.13 11.03 1.78
C GLN A 22 -15.62 11.61 3.12
N ILE A 23 -16.47 10.88 3.85
CA ILE A 23 -17.01 11.30 5.15
C ILE A 23 -15.94 11.20 6.25
N ALA A 24 -15.15 10.12 6.26
CA ALA A 24 -14.17 9.83 7.31
C ALA A 24 -12.99 10.82 7.35
N LYS A 25 -12.67 11.49 6.22
CA LYS A 25 -11.57 12.46 6.10
C LYS A 25 -10.27 11.93 6.76
N LYS A 26 -9.76 12.59 7.81
CA LYS A 26 -8.52 12.20 8.53
C LYS A 26 -8.78 11.39 9.81
N ASP A 27 -10.02 11.21 10.22
CA ASP A 27 -10.35 10.50 11.47
C ASP A 27 -10.02 9.01 11.34
N VAL A 28 -9.11 8.52 12.17
CA VAL A 28 -8.64 7.13 12.13
C VAL A 28 -9.72 6.17 12.62
N GLY A 29 -10.48 6.52 13.66
CA GLY A 29 -11.51 5.65 14.23
C GLY A 29 -12.69 5.47 13.29
N VAL A 30 -13.10 6.55 12.61
CA VAL A 30 -14.15 6.48 11.58
C VAL A 30 -13.67 5.65 10.38
N ARG A 31 -12.41 5.81 9.94
CA ARG A 31 -11.85 4.96 8.87
C ARG A 31 -11.81 3.49 9.26
N TYR A 32 -11.41 3.17 10.49
CA TYR A 32 -11.33 1.79 10.98
C TYR A 32 -12.70 1.11 10.96
N THR A 33 -13.67 1.71 11.65
CA THR A 33 -15.04 1.17 11.76
C THR A 33 -15.71 1.01 10.39
N SER A 34 -15.47 1.96 9.50
CA SER A 34 -15.94 1.94 8.12
C SER A 34 -15.34 0.80 7.29
N LYS A 35 -14.01 0.65 7.33
CA LYS A 35 -13.28 -0.39 6.58
C LYS A 35 -13.72 -1.77 7.03
N LEU A 36 -13.81 -1.98 8.34
CA LEU A 36 -14.31 -3.22 8.94
C LEU A 36 -15.75 -3.56 8.51
N SER A 37 -16.66 -2.58 8.54
CA SER A 37 -18.05 -2.79 8.12
C SER A 37 -18.16 -3.15 6.63
N LEU A 38 -17.38 -2.50 5.76
CA LEU A 38 -17.37 -2.79 4.33
C LEU A 38 -16.84 -4.19 4.05
N ILE A 39 -15.73 -4.57 4.68
CA ILE A 39 -15.14 -5.90 4.54
C ILE A 39 -16.12 -6.98 5.03
N LYS A 40 -16.75 -6.79 6.20
CA LYS A 40 -17.82 -7.67 6.70
C LYS A 40 -18.94 -7.83 5.68
N SER A 41 -19.39 -6.73 5.08
CA SER A 41 -20.47 -6.76 4.08
C SER A 41 -20.11 -7.48 2.79
N LEU A 42 -18.83 -7.55 2.40
CA LEU A 42 -18.42 -8.34 1.21
C LEU A 42 -18.73 -9.82 1.40
N PHE A 43 -18.54 -10.34 2.60
CA PHE A 43 -18.79 -11.74 2.90
C PHE A 43 -20.28 -12.08 3.01
N GLU A 44 -21.11 -11.10 3.40
CA GLU A 44 -22.56 -11.28 3.53
C GLU A 44 -23.29 -11.28 2.18
N ARG A 45 -22.66 -10.72 1.13
CA ARG A 45 -23.27 -10.56 -0.21
C ARG A 45 -23.07 -11.74 -1.16
N GLY A 46 -22.44 -12.83 -0.70
CA GLY A 46 -22.32 -14.07 -1.47
C GLY A 46 -21.36 -14.00 -2.67
N TYR A 47 -20.41 -13.07 -2.68
CA TYR A 47 -19.41 -12.95 -3.74
C TYR A 47 -18.50 -14.18 -3.85
N GLY A 48 -18.00 -14.44 -5.06
CA GLY A 48 -16.96 -15.44 -5.28
C GLY A 48 -15.61 -15.00 -4.74
N LYS A 49 -14.71 -15.97 -4.51
CA LYS A 49 -13.35 -15.74 -3.98
C LYS A 49 -12.59 -14.62 -4.69
N GLY A 50 -12.56 -14.66 -6.03
CA GLY A 50 -11.84 -13.69 -6.84
C GLY A 50 -12.38 -12.26 -6.68
N ASP A 51 -13.71 -12.12 -6.64
CA ASP A 51 -14.36 -10.81 -6.50
C ASP A 51 -14.12 -10.21 -5.12
N ILE A 52 -14.17 -11.04 -4.06
CA ILE A 52 -13.86 -10.61 -2.69
C ILE A 52 -12.44 -10.06 -2.60
N VAL A 53 -11.45 -10.77 -3.15
CA VAL A 53 -10.04 -10.32 -3.13
C VAL A 53 -9.88 -8.99 -3.87
N GLN A 54 -10.54 -8.81 -5.01
CA GLN A 54 -10.43 -7.57 -5.79
C GLN A 54 -11.14 -6.39 -5.11
N LEU A 55 -12.33 -6.62 -4.55
CA LEU A 55 -13.07 -5.62 -3.79
C LEU A 55 -12.34 -5.23 -2.50
N PHE A 56 -11.70 -6.20 -1.84
CA PHE A 56 -10.88 -5.93 -0.65
C PHE A 56 -9.72 -4.99 -0.98
N ARG A 57 -8.94 -5.28 -2.04
CA ARG A 57 -7.85 -4.39 -2.48
C ARG A 57 -8.32 -2.98 -2.78
N LEU A 58 -9.52 -2.85 -3.33
CA LEU A 58 -10.09 -1.57 -3.70
C LEU A 58 -10.55 -0.78 -2.46
N ILE A 59 -11.12 -1.46 -1.45
CA ILE A 59 -11.43 -0.86 -0.14
C ILE A 59 -10.14 -0.44 0.58
N ASP A 60 -9.11 -1.28 0.53
CA ASP A 60 -7.80 -1.00 1.12
C ASP A 60 -7.16 0.25 0.54
N TRP A 61 -7.25 0.40 -0.79
CA TRP A 61 -6.79 1.60 -1.47
C TRP A 61 -7.58 2.86 -1.10
N PHE A 62 -8.91 2.77 -0.96
CA PHE A 62 -9.74 3.93 -0.60
C PHE A 62 -9.65 4.32 0.87
N ILE A 63 -9.39 3.37 1.76
CA ILE A 63 -9.35 3.58 3.21
C ILE A 63 -8.02 3.06 3.75
N ALA A 64 -6.99 3.91 3.65
CA ALA A 64 -5.72 3.66 4.29
C ALA A 64 -5.87 3.82 5.82
N LEU A 65 -5.39 2.84 6.58
CA LEU A 65 -5.27 2.88 8.03
C LEU A 65 -3.78 2.96 8.42
N PRO A 66 -3.44 3.53 9.59
CA PRO A 66 -2.12 3.37 10.17
C PRO A 66 -1.88 1.89 10.53
N LYS A 67 -0.60 1.52 10.66
CA LYS A 67 -0.14 0.12 10.79
C LYS A 67 -0.82 -0.62 11.96
N PHE A 68 -0.98 0.05 13.10
CA PHE A 68 -1.57 -0.54 14.29
C PHE A 68 -3.04 -0.94 14.04
N GLU A 69 -3.82 -0.03 13.45
CA GLU A 69 -5.23 -0.27 13.11
C GLU A 69 -5.41 -1.28 11.98
N GLU A 70 -4.48 -1.37 11.02
CA GLU A 70 -4.44 -2.47 10.06
C GLU A 70 -4.27 -3.82 10.75
N GLU A 71 -3.29 -3.95 11.66
CA GLU A 71 -3.04 -5.21 12.37
C GLU A 71 -4.25 -5.63 13.22
N GLN A 72 -4.90 -4.68 13.88
CA GLN A 72 -6.15 -4.93 14.61
C GLN A 72 -7.29 -5.40 13.69
N LEU A 73 -7.46 -4.75 12.53
CA LEU A 73 -8.45 -5.12 11.53
C LEU A 73 -8.27 -6.58 11.07
N TRP A 74 -7.01 -6.99 10.83
CA TRP A 74 -6.68 -8.34 10.41
C TRP A 74 -6.97 -9.40 11.47
N GLN A 75 -6.65 -9.11 12.74
CA GLN A 75 -6.99 -10.01 13.85
C GLN A 75 -8.51 -10.22 13.97
N GLU A 76 -9.29 -9.14 13.78
CA GLU A 76 -10.74 -9.23 13.81
C GLU A 76 -11.30 -10.03 12.62
N ILE A 77 -10.75 -9.86 11.41
CA ILE A 77 -11.12 -10.63 10.22
C ILE A 77 -10.80 -12.13 10.38
N GLU A 78 -9.64 -12.45 10.97
CA GLU A 78 -9.25 -13.84 11.26
C GLU A 78 -10.19 -14.48 12.28
N THR A 79 -10.63 -13.74 13.30
CA THR A 79 -11.60 -14.23 14.28
C THR A 79 -12.97 -14.52 13.62
N LEU A 80 -13.41 -13.64 12.71
CA LEU A 80 -14.68 -13.81 11.97
C LEU A 80 -14.68 -15.02 11.04
N LYS A 81 -13.50 -15.43 10.55
CA LYS A 81 -13.34 -16.61 9.70
C LYS A 81 -13.68 -17.90 10.46
N GLU A 82 -13.27 -17.99 11.72
CA GLU A 82 -13.50 -19.16 12.59
C GLU A 82 -14.99 -19.33 12.91
N ASP A 83 -15.71 -18.21 13.14
CA ASP A 83 -17.13 -18.23 13.51
C ASP A 83 -18.10 -18.48 12.33
N LYS A 84 -17.76 -18.04 11.11
CA LYS A 84 -18.70 -18.02 9.98
C LYS A 84 -18.31 -18.87 8.76
N LYS A 85 -17.30 -19.76 8.86
CA LYS A 85 -16.78 -20.58 7.74
C LYS A 85 -16.53 -19.72 6.49
N MET A 86 -15.77 -18.63 6.60
CA MET A 86 -15.47 -17.72 5.48
C MET A 86 -14.16 -18.10 4.77
N PRO A 87 -14.15 -18.77 3.60
CA PRO A 87 -12.93 -19.41 3.07
C PRO A 87 -12.07 -18.51 2.16
N TYR A 88 -12.41 -17.23 2.00
CA TYR A 88 -11.92 -16.42 0.87
C TYR A 88 -10.81 -15.41 1.18
N ILE A 89 -10.53 -15.13 2.46
CA ILE A 89 -9.33 -14.37 2.85
C ILE A 89 -8.52 -15.24 3.80
N THR A 90 -7.51 -15.87 3.22
CA THR A 90 -6.52 -16.70 3.91
C THR A 90 -5.30 -15.87 4.26
N SER A 91 -4.46 -16.36 5.17
CA SER A 91 -3.18 -15.72 5.49
C SER A 91 -2.31 -15.51 4.24
N TYR A 92 -2.46 -16.35 3.21
CA TYR A 92 -1.83 -16.16 1.90
C TYR A 92 -2.37 -14.93 1.15
N GLU A 93 -3.70 -14.73 1.13
CA GLU A 93 -4.29 -13.53 0.49
C GLU A 93 -3.94 -12.27 1.25
N ARG A 94 -3.87 -12.32 2.58
CA ARG A 94 -3.30 -11.25 3.41
C ARG A 94 -1.87 -10.92 2.97
N ILE A 95 -0.97 -11.91 2.88
CA ILE A 95 0.41 -11.71 2.42
C ILE A 95 0.44 -11.11 1.00
N VAL A 96 -0.43 -11.56 0.10
CA VAL A 96 -0.51 -11.01 -1.26
C VAL A 96 -0.99 -9.56 -1.26
N ILE A 97 -1.92 -9.19 -0.38
CA ILE A 97 -2.40 -7.81 -0.24
C ILE A 97 -1.32 -6.94 0.39
N GLU A 98 -0.70 -7.37 1.49
CA GLU A 98 0.42 -6.67 2.15
C GLU A 98 1.58 -6.45 1.18
N LYS A 99 1.99 -7.48 0.43
CA LYS A 99 3.04 -7.34 -0.60
C LYS A 99 2.68 -6.32 -1.67
N LYS A 100 1.41 -6.28 -2.11
CA LYS A 100 0.97 -5.30 -3.12
C LYS A 100 0.96 -3.87 -2.56
N LEU A 101 0.56 -3.69 -1.31
CA LEU A 101 0.59 -2.39 -0.65
C LEU A 101 2.04 -1.90 -0.48
N GLN A 102 2.93 -2.77 -0.01
CA GLN A 102 4.36 -2.49 0.13
C GLN A 102 4.98 -2.13 -1.23
N GLN A 103 4.68 -2.88 -2.29
CA GLN A 103 5.12 -2.55 -3.66
C GLN A 103 4.64 -1.18 -4.12
N GLY A 104 3.40 -0.79 -3.80
CA GLY A 104 2.87 0.53 -4.10
C GLY A 104 3.61 1.65 -3.36
N GLN A 105 3.95 1.44 -2.09
CA GLN A 105 4.74 2.39 -1.29
C GLN A 105 6.16 2.55 -1.84
N ILE A 106 6.82 1.44 -2.19
CA ILE A 106 8.16 1.43 -2.79
C ILE A 106 8.14 2.18 -4.13
N MET A 107 7.16 1.88 -5.00
CA MET A 107 7.01 2.56 -6.28
C MET A 107 6.80 4.06 -6.12
N ASN A 108 5.95 4.48 -5.18
CA ASN A 108 5.75 5.91 -4.90
C ASN A 108 7.00 6.59 -4.36
N ALA A 109 7.74 5.93 -3.46
CA ALA A 109 8.98 6.49 -2.92
C ALA A 109 10.04 6.67 -4.02
N ARG A 110 10.21 5.68 -4.91
CA ARG A 110 11.08 5.78 -6.10
C ARG A 110 10.69 6.95 -6.99
N ASN A 111 9.40 7.05 -7.32
CA ASN A 111 8.87 8.13 -8.16
C ASN A 111 9.13 9.51 -7.54
N ASN A 112 8.94 9.65 -6.23
CA ASN A 112 9.19 10.90 -5.52
C ASN A 112 10.67 11.32 -5.58
N ILE A 113 11.60 10.37 -5.44
CA ILE A 113 13.04 10.65 -5.57
C ILE A 113 13.34 11.17 -6.98
N VAL A 114 12.86 10.47 -8.01
CA VAL A 114 13.07 10.89 -9.41
C VAL A 114 12.48 12.28 -9.66
N GLN A 115 11.25 12.54 -9.21
CA GLN A 115 10.63 13.86 -9.37
C GLN A 115 11.42 14.97 -8.69
N VAL A 116 11.93 14.75 -7.47
CA VAL A 116 12.77 15.74 -6.77
C VAL A 116 14.04 16.01 -7.56
N LEU A 117 14.70 14.97 -8.09
CA LEU A 117 15.91 15.12 -8.89
C LEU A 117 15.63 15.87 -10.19
N GLU A 118 14.53 15.56 -10.89
CA GLU A 118 14.13 16.24 -12.12
C GLU A 118 13.79 17.72 -11.90
N VAL A 119 13.25 18.07 -10.73
CA VAL A 119 12.97 19.46 -10.37
C VAL A 119 14.25 20.21 -10.01
N ARG A 120 15.21 19.56 -9.34
CA ARG A 120 16.43 20.21 -8.86
C ARG A 120 17.54 20.27 -9.91
N PHE A 121 17.58 19.30 -10.80
CA PHE A 121 18.66 19.11 -11.74
C PHE A 121 18.12 18.80 -13.13
N GLU A 122 18.64 19.51 -14.14
CA GLU A 122 18.36 19.16 -15.53
C GLU A 122 19.18 17.92 -15.92
N GLY A 123 18.56 16.97 -16.64
CA GLY A 123 19.29 15.84 -17.23
C GLY A 123 19.39 14.57 -16.38
N VAL A 124 18.40 14.27 -15.52
CA VAL A 124 18.30 12.97 -14.83
C VAL A 124 18.36 11.82 -15.83
N THR A 125 19.43 11.04 -15.76
CA THR A 125 19.75 9.96 -16.70
C THR A 125 18.82 8.76 -16.51
N GLN A 126 18.64 7.95 -17.56
CA GLN A 126 17.84 6.72 -17.45
C GLN A 126 18.55 5.68 -16.57
N GLU A 127 19.87 5.69 -16.58
CA GLU A 127 20.75 4.86 -15.77
C GLU A 127 20.53 5.12 -14.27
N LEU A 128 20.36 6.39 -13.86
CA LEU A 128 20.05 6.76 -12.49
C LEU A 128 18.64 6.32 -12.08
N LYS A 129 17.65 6.49 -12.97
CA LYS A 129 16.28 5.99 -12.72
C LYS A 129 16.26 4.47 -12.49
N GLN A 130 16.96 3.71 -13.34
CA GLN A 130 17.13 2.27 -13.19
C GLN A 130 17.88 1.88 -11.91
N THR A 131 18.78 2.75 -11.44
CA THR A 131 19.48 2.52 -10.17
C THR A 131 18.52 2.69 -8.99
N ILE A 132 17.70 3.74 -8.99
CA ILE A 132 16.66 3.99 -7.98
C ILE A 132 15.60 2.86 -7.98
N GLU A 133 15.26 2.33 -9.15
CA GLU A 133 14.32 1.21 -9.31
C GLU A 133 14.78 -0.11 -8.66
N LYS A 134 16.07 -0.25 -8.32
CA LYS A 134 16.59 -1.46 -7.66
C LYS A 134 16.45 -1.45 -6.13
N PHE A 135 16.08 -0.32 -5.53
CA PHE A 135 15.93 -0.20 -4.09
C PHE A 135 14.53 -0.61 -3.65
N ASP A 136 14.37 -1.76 -3.00
CA ASP A 136 13.08 -2.23 -2.45
C ASP A 136 12.88 -1.90 -0.96
N ASP A 137 13.87 -1.28 -0.32
CA ASP A 137 13.83 -0.90 1.09
C ASP A 137 13.31 0.53 1.27
N LEU A 138 12.20 0.68 1.99
CA LEU A 138 11.54 1.97 2.24
C LEU A 138 12.37 2.92 3.11
N GLU A 139 13.17 2.40 4.04
CA GLU A 139 14.05 3.22 4.89
C GLU A 139 15.19 3.80 4.07
N LEU A 140 15.85 2.96 3.25
CA LEU A 140 16.87 3.42 2.30
C LEU A 140 16.31 4.40 1.27
N LEU A 141 15.09 4.16 0.76
CA LEU A 141 14.41 5.09 -0.15
C LEU A 141 14.10 6.44 0.55
N GLY A 142 13.72 6.42 1.82
CA GLY A 142 13.53 7.64 2.62
C GLY A 142 14.82 8.44 2.81
N GLU A 143 15.94 7.74 3.05
CA GLU A 143 17.26 8.36 3.10
C GLU A 143 17.67 8.95 1.75
N LEU A 144 17.48 8.19 0.66
CA LEU A 144 17.77 8.65 -0.69
C LEU A 144 16.92 9.86 -1.07
N LEU A 145 15.64 9.91 -0.69
CA LEU A 145 14.81 11.09 -0.90
C LEU A 145 15.38 12.31 -0.16
N THR A 146 15.84 12.12 1.07
CA THR A 146 16.49 13.19 1.84
C THR A 146 17.78 13.67 1.17
N GLN A 147 18.59 12.75 0.63
CA GLN A 147 19.80 13.09 -0.12
C GLN A 147 19.47 13.78 -1.44
N ALA A 148 18.42 13.33 -2.15
CA ALA A 148 17.97 13.96 -3.38
C ALA A 148 17.60 15.43 -3.19
N VAL A 149 17.21 15.85 -1.97
CA VAL A 149 16.97 17.26 -1.61
C VAL A 149 18.25 17.99 -1.14
N LYS A 150 19.19 17.29 -0.49
CA LYS A 150 20.39 17.91 0.11
C LYS A 150 21.59 17.98 -0.83
N SER A 151 21.70 17.07 -1.79
CA SER A 151 22.88 16.96 -2.64
C SER A 151 23.08 18.24 -3.47
N PRO A 152 24.33 18.70 -3.65
CA PRO A 152 24.63 19.91 -4.41
C PRO A 152 24.65 19.71 -5.94
N SER A 153 24.86 18.48 -6.42
CA SER A 153 24.79 18.12 -7.85
C SER A 153 24.27 16.70 -8.06
N LEU A 154 23.95 16.37 -9.31
CA LEU A 154 23.59 15.00 -9.73
C LEU A 154 24.73 14.02 -9.48
N GLU A 155 25.98 14.36 -9.81
CA GLU A 155 27.11 13.41 -9.64
C GLU A 155 27.30 13.01 -8.17
N VAL A 156 27.11 13.96 -7.24
CA VAL A 156 27.21 13.67 -5.81
C VAL A 156 26.08 12.74 -5.37
N PHE A 157 24.87 12.94 -5.87
CA PHE A 157 23.75 12.03 -5.59
C PHE A 157 23.98 10.63 -6.17
N GLU A 158 24.44 10.54 -7.42
CA GLU A 158 24.74 9.28 -8.10
C GLU A 158 25.81 8.48 -7.36
N SER A 159 26.85 9.14 -6.86
CA SER A 159 27.87 8.49 -6.03
C SER A 159 27.28 7.91 -4.73
N ILE A 160 26.40 8.65 -4.05
CA ILE A 160 25.74 8.19 -2.81
C ILE A 160 24.81 7.00 -3.10
N ALA A 161 24.00 7.09 -4.16
CA ALA A 161 23.10 6.02 -4.58
C ALA A 161 23.90 4.76 -4.96
N SER A 162 25.02 4.91 -5.67
CA SER A 162 25.89 3.79 -6.05
C SER A 162 26.53 3.13 -4.83
N GLN A 163 26.99 3.91 -3.85
CA GLN A 163 27.57 3.39 -2.61
C GLN A 163 26.53 2.60 -1.79
N LYS A 164 25.31 3.15 -1.63
CA LYS A 164 24.22 2.46 -0.92
C LYS A 164 23.75 1.18 -1.62
N THR A 165 23.86 1.13 -2.95
CA THR A 165 23.61 -0.10 -3.72
C THR A 165 24.66 -1.19 -3.43
N ALA A 166 25.93 -0.80 -3.22
CA ALA A 166 27.01 -1.73 -2.90
C ALA A 166 26.94 -2.23 -1.44
N GLU A 167 26.59 -1.35 -0.50
CA GLU A 167 26.39 -1.70 0.92
C GLU A 167 25.16 -2.62 1.12
N GLY A 168 24.07 -2.38 0.39
CA GLY A 168 22.88 -3.26 0.42
C GLY A 168 23.11 -4.65 -0.18
N LYS A 169 24.08 -4.80 -1.10
CA LYS A 169 24.47 -6.11 -1.64
C LYS A 169 25.28 -6.95 -0.66
N LEU A 170 26.12 -6.34 0.18
CA LEU A 170 26.95 -7.04 1.16
C LEU A 170 26.11 -7.69 2.28
N LEU A 171 24.96 -7.11 2.62
CA LEU A 171 24.04 -7.66 3.64
C LEU A 171 23.15 -8.79 3.10
N ALA A 172 22.98 -8.91 1.78
CA ALA A 172 22.14 -9.94 1.16
C ALA A 172 22.87 -11.26 0.87
N GLU A 173 24.20 -11.32 1.09
CA GLU A 173 25.02 -12.53 0.90
C GLU A 173 25.31 -13.29 2.22
N GLU A 174 24.77 -12.84 3.37
CA GLU A 174 24.94 -13.52 4.67
C GLU A 174 23.73 -14.35 5.16
N ASP A 175 22.63 -14.46 4.40
CA ASP A 175 21.44 -15.29 4.73
C ASP A 175 21.27 -16.53 3.83
#